data_AF-A0A7S3TXY4-F1
#
_entry.id   AF-A0A7S3TXY4-F1
#
_cell.length_a   1.000
_cell.length_b   1.000
_cell.length_c   1.000
_cell.angle_alpha   90.00
_cell.angle_beta   90.00
_cell.angle_gamma   90.00
#
_symmetry.space_group_name_H-M   'P 1'
#
loop_
_entity.id
_entity.type
_entity.pdbx_description
1 polymer ?
#
loop_
_entity_poly.entity_id
_entity_poly.type
_entity_poly.pdbx_seq_one_letter_code
_entity_poly.pdbx_strand_id
1 'polypeptide(L)'
;TGGVALQAESFEDETLVKSLERLYGTDGDSDAAMGFGSKIELIAGRDCAAVQHVGGGASVGAITDGTSKGDDSSDISVKECGGARSFSWNAGCLSPHTCIGLTLTPAKPSSNAADMAVMRDSQLLQ
;
A
#
# COMPACT_ATOMS: atom_id res chain seq x y z
N THR A 1 6.35 -10.81 3.49
CA THR A 1 5.92 -12.20 3.17
C THR A 1 4.45 -12.43 3.41
N GLY A 2 3.84 -11.94 4.50
CA GLY A 2 2.39 -12.13 4.75
C GLY A 2 2.04 -13.46 5.41
N GLY A 3 3.06 -14.14 5.95
CA GLY A 3 2.86 -15.36 6.73
C GLY A 3 2.21 -15.09 8.08
N VAL A 4 1.75 -16.16 8.69
CA VAL A 4 1.15 -16.13 10.03
C VAL A 4 2.22 -16.31 11.08
N ALA A 5 2.13 -15.51 12.14
CA ALA A 5 2.89 -15.71 13.37
C ALA A 5 1.92 -16.17 14.47
N LEU A 6 2.02 -17.43 14.87
CA LEU A 6 1.25 -18.00 15.99
C LEU A 6 2.21 -18.27 17.15
N GLN A 7 1.76 -18.01 18.36
CA GLN A 7 2.49 -18.30 19.59
C GLN A 7 1.61 -19.13 20.51
N ALA A 8 2.18 -20.20 21.07
CA ALA A 8 1.55 -21.06 22.05
C ALA A 8 2.62 -21.68 22.96
N GLU A 9 2.22 -22.19 24.12
CA GLU A 9 3.13 -22.84 25.07
C GLU A 9 3.46 -24.30 24.68
N SER A 10 2.61 -24.93 23.88
CA SER A 10 2.75 -26.30 23.40
C SER A 10 2.10 -26.47 22.02
N PHE A 11 2.52 -27.49 21.28
CA PHE A 11 1.89 -27.90 20.02
C PHE A 11 0.52 -28.58 20.21
N GLU A 12 0.25 -29.07 21.42
CA GLU A 12 -1.03 -29.68 21.79
C GLU A 12 -2.08 -28.65 22.24
N ASP A 13 -1.72 -27.37 22.28
CA ASP A 13 -2.64 -26.30 22.65
C ASP A 13 -3.84 -26.23 21.69
N GLU A 14 -5.05 -26.32 22.24
CA GLU A 14 -6.29 -26.37 21.47
C GLU A 14 -6.49 -25.10 20.61
N THR A 15 -6.03 -23.95 21.11
CA THR A 15 -6.12 -22.67 20.38
C THR A 15 -5.16 -22.65 19.20
N LEU A 16 -3.95 -23.17 19.36
CA LEU A 16 -2.99 -23.32 18.27
C LEU A 16 -3.54 -24.25 17.18
N VAL A 17 -4.03 -25.44 17.55
CA VAL A 17 -4.58 -26.41 16.61
C VAL A 17 -5.73 -25.80 15.82
N LYS A 18 -6.70 -25.18 16.50
CA LYS A 18 -7.83 -24.48 15.85
C LYS A 18 -7.36 -23.32 14.97
N SER A 19 -6.29 -22.63 15.33
CA SER A 19 -5.75 -21.52 14.52
C SER A 19 -5.05 -22.01 13.25
N LEU A 20 -4.36 -23.16 13.33
CA LEU A 20 -3.80 -23.83 12.16
C LEU A 20 -4.89 -24.37 11.24
N GLU A 21 -5.95 -24.98 11.78
CA GLU A 21 -7.10 -25.42 10.97
C GLU A 21 -7.74 -24.26 10.21
N ARG A 22 -7.91 -23.10 10.86
CA ARG A 22 -8.40 -21.88 10.19
C ARG A 22 -7.47 -21.39 9.08
N LEU A 23 -6.16 -21.54 9.26
CA LEU A 23 -5.17 -21.14 8.25
C LEU A 23 -5.30 -21.97 6.97
N TYR A 24 -5.64 -23.25 7.10
CA TYR A 24 -5.92 -24.15 5.97
C TYR A 24 -7.40 -24.18 5.57
N GLY A 25 -8.20 -23.23 6.06
CA GLY A 25 -9.60 -23.11 5.69
C GLY A 25 -9.75 -22.93 4.18
N THR A 26 -10.79 -23.55 3.63
CA THR A 26 -11.14 -23.42 2.21
C THR A 26 -12.24 -22.39 2.02
N ASP A 27 -12.38 -21.90 0.78
CA ASP A 27 -13.49 -21.08 0.36
C ASP A 27 -14.72 -21.93 -0.03
N GLY A 28 -15.73 -21.29 -0.65
CA GLY A 28 -16.96 -21.94 -1.10
C GLY A 28 -16.77 -22.97 -2.22
N ASP A 29 -15.63 -22.96 -2.90
CA ASP A 29 -15.28 -23.86 -4.00
C ASP A 29 -14.31 -24.96 -3.55
N SER A 30 -14.02 -25.06 -2.26
CA SER A 30 -13.06 -25.99 -1.64
C SER A 30 -11.58 -25.71 -1.98
N ASP A 31 -11.28 -24.52 -2.50
CA ASP A 31 -9.91 -24.06 -2.71
C ASP A 31 -9.37 -23.39 -1.44
N ALA A 32 -8.04 -23.35 -1.28
CA ALA A 32 -7.43 -22.66 -0.16
C ALA A 32 -7.82 -21.18 -0.18
N ALA A 33 -8.30 -20.64 0.95
CA ALA A 33 -8.75 -19.25 1.01
C ALA A 33 -7.62 -18.21 0.88
N MET A 34 -6.35 -18.62 0.78
CA MET A 34 -5.19 -17.74 0.67
C MET A 34 -4.70 -17.60 -0.77
N GLY A 35 -4.32 -16.39 -1.15
CA GLY A 35 -3.64 -16.08 -2.41
C GLY A 35 -2.14 -15.85 -2.20
N PHE A 36 -1.34 -16.23 -3.20
CA PHE A 36 0.12 -16.11 -3.17
C PHE A 36 0.65 -15.28 -4.34
N GLY A 37 1.83 -14.66 -4.17
CA GLY A 37 2.53 -13.95 -5.24
C GLY A 37 1.72 -12.79 -5.83
N SER A 38 0.91 -12.14 -4.99
CA SER A 38 -0.02 -11.10 -5.43
C SER A 38 0.72 -9.81 -5.77
N LYS A 39 0.26 -9.13 -6.81
CA LYS A 39 0.66 -7.77 -7.15
C LYS A 39 -0.49 -6.82 -6.83
N ILE A 40 -0.23 -5.83 -6.00
CA ILE A 40 -1.20 -4.79 -5.63
C ILE A 40 -0.86 -3.53 -6.41
N GLU A 41 -1.89 -2.86 -6.94
CA GLU A 41 -1.75 -1.61 -7.67
C GLU A 41 -2.78 -0.58 -7.15
N LEU A 42 -2.30 0.61 -6.81
CA LEU A 42 -3.12 1.77 -6.48
C LEU A 42 -2.95 2.82 -7.57
N ILE A 43 -4.07 3.26 -8.14
CA ILE A 43 -4.12 4.35 -9.10
C ILE A 43 -4.66 5.59 -8.39
N ALA A 44 -3.86 6.66 -8.36
CA ALA A 44 -4.22 7.94 -7.76
C ALA A 44 -4.02 9.09 -8.75
N GLY A 45 -4.68 10.22 -8.49
CA GLY A 45 -4.46 11.45 -9.25
C GLY A 45 -3.01 11.94 -9.15
N ARG A 46 -2.62 12.85 -10.05
CA ARG A 46 -1.29 13.51 -10.04
C ARG A 46 -1.02 14.35 -8.80
N ASP A 47 -2.07 14.70 -8.07
CA ASP A 47 -2.04 15.34 -6.77
C ASP A 47 -1.59 14.40 -5.64
N CYS A 48 -1.33 13.12 -5.92
CA CYS A 48 -0.63 12.21 -5.02
C CYS A 48 0.84 12.07 -5.43
N ALA A 49 1.77 12.48 -4.58
CA ALA A 49 3.22 12.37 -4.84
C ALA A 49 3.80 11.03 -4.41
N ALA A 50 3.26 10.44 -3.36
CA ALA A 50 3.81 9.22 -2.79
C ALA A 50 2.76 8.43 -2.02
N VAL A 51 3.04 7.14 -1.89
CA VAL A 51 2.29 6.20 -1.07
C VAL A 51 3.27 5.50 -0.14
N GLN A 52 2.85 5.30 1.09
CA GLN A 52 3.48 4.39 2.03
C GLN A 52 2.42 3.37 2.44
N HIS A 53 2.85 2.14 2.70
CA HIS A 53 1.95 1.08 3.14
C HIS A 53 2.45 0.47 4.45
N VAL A 54 1.51 0.06 5.29
CA VAL A 54 1.78 -0.56 6.58
C VAL A 54 0.94 -1.83 6.69
N GLY A 55 1.59 -2.92 7.06
CA GLY A 55 0.94 -4.23 7.25
C GLY A 55 0.74 -5.03 5.95
N GLY A 56 0.07 -6.18 6.09
CA GLY A 56 -0.42 -7.02 5.00
C GLY A 56 0.62 -7.62 4.06
N GLY A 57 1.71 -8.16 4.60
CA GLY A 57 2.54 -9.12 3.89
C GLY A 57 3.41 -8.61 2.74
N ALA A 58 3.27 -7.34 2.39
CA ALA A 58 4.21 -6.57 1.58
C ALA A 58 5.36 -6.07 2.45
N SER A 59 6.58 -6.01 1.92
CA SER A 59 7.71 -5.45 2.67
C SER A 59 7.52 -3.95 2.81
N VAL A 60 7.73 -3.40 4.01
CA VAL A 60 7.48 -1.99 4.30
C VAL A 60 8.34 -1.11 3.39
N GLY A 61 7.70 -0.37 2.50
CA GLY A 61 8.34 0.56 1.58
C GLY A 61 7.71 1.95 1.65
N ALA A 62 8.56 2.97 1.53
CA ALA A 62 8.15 4.35 1.33
C ALA A 62 8.83 4.88 0.08
N ILE A 63 8.09 5.61 -0.76
CA ILE A 63 8.70 6.40 -1.83
C ILE A 63 8.61 7.87 -1.44
N THR A 64 9.70 8.60 -1.64
CA THR A 64 9.70 10.07 -1.69
C THR A 64 10.15 10.50 -3.07
N ASP A 65 9.45 11.46 -3.66
CA ASP A 65 9.77 12.13 -4.92
C ASP A 65 11.28 12.35 -5.14
N GLY A 66 11.82 11.62 -6.13
CA GLY A 66 12.67 12.16 -7.21
C GLY A 66 14.05 12.77 -6.94
N THR A 67 14.44 13.12 -5.72
CA THR A 67 15.72 13.83 -5.48
C THR A 67 16.72 13.12 -4.56
N SER A 68 16.39 11.93 -4.07
CA SER A 68 17.29 11.17 -3.21
C SER A 68 17.71 9.90 -3.93
N LYS A 69 18.92 9.89 -4.50
CA LYS A 69 19.67 8.64 -4.69
C LYS A 69 20.01 8.12 -3.30
N GLY A 70 19.14 7.28 -2.74
CA GLY A 70 19.32 6.69 -1.42
C GLY A 70 18.69 5.31 -1.39
N ASP A 71 19.56 4.30 -1.44
CA ASP A 71 19.36 2.86 -1.22
C ASP A 71 18.24 2.12 -1.96
N ASP A 72 18.64 1.05 -2.65
CA ASP A 72 17.86 0.01 -3.33
C ASP A 72 16.87 -0.74 -2.40
N SER A 73 15.91 -0.05 -1.76
CA SER A 73 14.98 -0.70 -0.81
C SER A 73 13.50 -0.29 -0.92
N SER A 74 13.12 0.55 -1.89
CA SER A 74 11.69 0.88 -2.05
C SER A 74 10.97 -0.20 -2.89
N ASP A 75 10.24 -1.09 -2.22
CA ASP A 75 9.43 -2.18 -2.81
C ASP A 75 8.20 -1.73 -3.63
N ILE A 76 8.02 -0.42 -3.78
CA ILE A 76 6.94 0.17 -4.56
C ILE A 76 7.53 0.68 -5.89
N SER A 77 6.86 0.38 -7.00
CA SER A 77 7.15 0.95 -8.32
C SER A 77 6.13 2.02 -8.68
N VAL A 78 6.57 3.16 -9.22
CA VAL A 78 5.68 4.23 -9.68
C VAL A 78 5.69 4.33 -11.20
N LYS A 79 4.51 4.47 -11.80
CA LYS A 79 4.35 4.72 -13.23
C LYS A 79 3.34 5.84 -13.47
N GLU A 80 3.64 6.76 -14.37
CA GLU A 80 2.66 7.75 -14.83
C GLU A 80 1.80 7.18 -15.96
N CYS A 81 0.48 7.34 -15.86
CA CYS A 81 -0.49 6.88 -16.85
C CYS A 81 -1.56 7.95 -17.07
N GLY A 82 -1.53 8.65 -18.20
CA GLY A 82 -2.67 9.42 -18.70
C GLY A 82 -3.26 10.48 -17.75
N GLY A 83 -2.47 11.09 -16.86
CA GLY A 83 -2.96 12.06 -15.87
C GLY A 83 -3.06 11.54 -14.43
N ALA A 84 -2.74 10.26 -14.21
CA ALA A 84 -2.67 9.61 -12.91
C ALA A 84 -1.27 9.03 -12.64
N ARG A 85 -1.03 8.62 -11.40
CA ARG A 85 0.12 7.82 -10.99
C ARG A 85 -0.37 6.46 -10.50
N SER A 86 0.27 5.42 -10.99
CA SER A 86 0.13 4.05 -10.49
C SER A 86 1.28 3.77 -9.53
N PHE A 87 0.94 3.24 -8.36
CA PHE A 87 1.87 2.75 -7.34
C PHE A 87 1.62 1.26 -7.19
N SER A 88 2.63 0.42 -7.43
CA SER A 88 2.45 -1.04 -7.31
C SER A 88 3.54 -1.70 -6.50
N TRP A 89 3.18 -2.73 -5.72
CA TRP A 89 4.08 -3.51 -4.89
C TRP A 89 3.63 -4.97 -4.84
N ASN A 90 4.52 -5.85 -4.39
CA ASN A 90 4.22 -7.28 -4.27
C ASN A 90 3.84 -7.64 -2.83
N ALA A 91 2.88 -8.55 -2.67
CA ALA A 91 2.56 -9.20 -1.42
C ALA A 91 2.76 -10.72 -1.56
N GLY A 92 3.47 -11.32 -0.60
CA GLY A 92 3.82 -12.73 -0.67
C GLY A 92 2.61 -13.66 -0.51
N CYS A 93 1.82 -13.43 0.54
CA CYS A 93 0.59 -14.14 0.86
C CYS A 93 -0.45 -13.14 1.35
N LEU A 94 -1.70 -13.32 0.91
CA LEU A 94 -2.87 -12.56 1.32
C LEU A 94 -4.01 -13.52 1.64
N SER A 95 -4.81 -13.15 2.63
CA SER A 95 -6.07 -13.82 2.98
C SER A 95 -7.23 -12.83 2.96
N PRO A 96 -8.49 -13.28 2.99
CA PRO A 96 -9.66 -12.41 3.12
C PRO A 96 -9.64 -11.53 4.38
N HIS A 97 -8.81 -11.87 5.35
CA HIS A 97 -8.62 -11.11 6.59
C HIS A 97 -7.43 -10.15 6.55
N THR A 98 -6.75 -10.04 5.42
CA THR A 98 -5.59 -9.16 5.29
C THR A 98 -6.01 -7.70 5.12
N CYS A 99 -5.51 -6.84 6.00
CA CYS A 99 -5.69 -5.40 5.93
C CYS A 99 -4.35 -4.71 5.64
N ILE A 100 -4.36 -3.72 4.77
CA ILE A 100 -3.21 -2.87 4.44
C ILE A 100 -3.60 -1.42 4.71
N GLY A 101 -2.85 -0.76 5.60
CA GLY A 101 -2.96 0.67 5.80
C GLY A 101 -2.16 1.41 4.74
N LEU A 102 -2.73 2.47 4.16
CA LEU A 102 -2.08 3.30 3.16
C LEU A 102 -2.04 4.76 3.61
N THR A 103 -0.86 5.36 3.55
CA THR A 103 -0.67 6.80 3.75
C THR A 103 -0.36 7.42 2.40
N LEU A 104 -1.15 8.40 1.99
CA LEU A 104 -0.96 9.14 0.74
C LEU A 104 -0.38 10.51 1.02
N THR A 105 0.71 10.85 0.33
CA THR A 105 1.34 12.16 0.41
C THR A 105 0.83 13.04 -0.73
N PRO A 106 0.23 14.20 -0.46
CA PRO A 106 -0.14 15.15 -1.49
C PRO A 106 1.08 15.66 -2.26
N ALA A 107 0.92 15.87 -3.57
CA ALA A 107 1.90 16.57 -4.39
C ALA A 107 1.96 18.04 -4.00
N LYS A 108 3.16 18.61 -3.96
CA LYS A 108 3.31 20.05 -3.74
C LYS A 108 2.56 20.80 -4.85
N PRO A 109 1.76 21.83 -4.52
CA PRO A 109 1.16 22.66 -5.54
C PRO A 109 2.27 23.25 -6.41
N SER A 110 2.13 23.13 -7.73
CA SER A 110 3.04 23.82 -8.65
C SER A 110 2.97 25.32 -8.35
N SER A 111 4.12 25.99 -8.25
CA SER A 111 4.23 27.43 -7.99
C SER A 111 3.32 28.28 -8.89
N ASN A 112 3.02 27.83 -10.11
CA ASN A 112 2.12 28.50 -11.04
C ASN A 112 0.65 28.59 -10.57
N ALA A 113 0.19 27.70 -9.68
CA ALA A 113 -1.18 27.74 -9.16
C ALA A 113 -1.33 28.73 -8.00
N ALA A 114 -0.27 28.92 -7.21
CA ALA A 114 -0.24 29.91 -6.13
C ALA A 114 -0.20 31.35 -6.68
N ASP A 115 0.57 31.59 -7.75
CA ASP A 115 0.65 32.90 -8.39
C ASP A 115 -0.68 33.36 -9.03
N MET A 116 -1.48 32.43 -9.57
CA MET A 116 -2.81 32.77 -10.09
C MET A 116 -3.85 33.08 -8.99
N ALA A 117 -3.72 32.46 -7.81
CA ALA A 117 -4.61 32.73 -6.69
C ALA A 117 -4.37 34.15 -6.13
N VAL A 118 -3.09 34.55 -6.02
CA VAL A 118 -2.70 35.91 -5.59
C VAL A 118 -3.12 36.98 -6.60
N MET A 119 -3.09 36.70 -7.90
CA MET A 119 -3.58 37.65 -8.91
C MET A 119 -5.10 37.88 -8.86
N ARG A 120 -5.89 36.88 -8.48
CA ARG A 120 -7.36 37.03 -8.41
C ARG A 120 -7.82 37.89 -7.23
N ASP A 121 -7.19 37.76 -6.08
CA ASP A 121 -7.51 38.60 -4.91
C ASP A 121 -7.11 40.07 -5.11
N SER A 122 -6.09 40.32 -5.95
CA SER A 122 -5.63 41.67 -6.27
C SER A 122 -6.55 42.42 -7.24
N GLN A 123 -7.40 41.71 -8.00
CA GLN A 123 -8.36 42.30 -8.94
C GLN A 123 -9.77 42.51 -8.36
N LEU A 124 -10.04 41.98 -7.17
CA LEU A 124 -11.31 42.19 -6.46
C LEU A 124 -11.28 43.39 -5.49
N LEU A 125 -10.12 44.05 -5.35
CA LEU A 125 -9.90 45.21 -4.47
C LEU A 125 -9.69 46.53 -5.23
N GLN A 126 -10.10 46.61 -6.51
CA GLN A 126 -10.14 47.86 -7.28
C GLN A 126 -11.57 48.31 -7.57
#